data_AF-A0ABD3N2W2-F1
#
_entry.id   AF-A0ABD3N2W2-F1
#
_cell.length_a   1.000
_cell.length_b   1.000
_cell.length_c   1.000
_cell.angle_alpha   90.00
_cell.angle_beta   90.00
_cell.angle_gamma   90.00
#
_symmetry.space_group_name_H-M   'P 1'
#
loop_
_entity.id
_entity.type
_entity.pdbx_description
1 polymer ?
#
loop_
_entity_poly.entity_id
_entity_poly.type
_entity_poly.pdbx_seq_one_letter_code
_entity_poly.pdbx_strand_id
1 'polypeptide(L)'
;MGSQRSVTAALLVASCLRSGSSPPTALGFSLQHVAPHRGQASEIGVLSNASSFLTSKKGGPRAAAPPHNAVKPRPSPSVVRSKPRKADVDLAALPDSASAESDGEKVDRSMPLRSIAVLVSAQALLLPISAFLAKIMNIPNYGLGAGFSLTSGAAVMGVQWTVPLFAIAGIMRLIEPYSPALQGVTKATQRSVLAVLGKERRPAFALIVSILLGGVAGWGEEWLFRGVFQTMLTERFSSRIGLAVSGVVFGSLHAVTPVYALLAALASFFFGYLYNVSGNLVVPMICHAVYDVGALMWAHWSATNLPSWEQDEILESGPLAPIMDAGQINSSSK
;
A
#
# COMPACT_ATOMS: atom_id res chain seq x y z
N MET A 1 7.47 13.32 6.57
CA MET A 1 6.78 13.78 7.80
C MET A 1 5.98 12.67 8.52
N GLY A 2 5.80 11.46 7.94
CA GLY A 2 5.09 10.35 8.62
C GLY A 2 5.90 9.59 9.69
N SER A 3 7.20 9.38 9.48
CA SER A 3 8.07 8.64 10.43
C SER A 3 8.25 9.37 11.78
N GLN A 4 8.52 10.69 11.74
CA GLN A 4 8.56 11.54 12.95
C GLN A 4 7.24 11.49 13.74
N ARG A 5 6.09 11.57 13.05
CA ARG A 5 4.77 11.49 13.69
C ARG A 5 4.49 10.11 14.31
N SER A 6 4.96 9.04 13.68
CA SER A 6 4.79 7.66 14.16
C SER A 6 5.60 7.39 15.44
N VAL A 7 6.85 7.86 15.49
CA VAL A 7 7.69 7.74 16.67
C VAL A 7 7.17 8.64 17.80
N THR A 8 6.80 9.89 17.51
CA THR A 8 6.25 10.81 18.51
C THR A 8 4.91 10.33 19.08
N ALA A 9 4.00 9.80 18.26
CA ALA A 9 2.72 9.27 18.72
C ALA A 9 2.89 8.00 19.57
N ALA A 10 3.77 7.06 19.17
CA ALA A 10 4.06 5.87 19.95
C ALA A 10 4.69 6.23 21.32
N LEU A 11 5.61 7.21 21.34
CA LEU A 11 6.20 7.72 22.58
C LEU A 11 5.19 8.45 23.48
N LEU A 12 4.28 9.23 22.91
CA LEU A 12 3.22 9.93 23.67
C LEU A 12 2.24 8.94 24.31
N VAL A 13 1.78 7.93 23.57
CA VAL A 13 0.90 6.88 24.11
C VAL A 13 1.62 6.06 25.19
N ALA A 14 2.88 5.70 24.96
CA ALA A 14 3.71 5.01 25.97
C ALA A 14 3.92 5.86 27.24
N SER A 15 4.08 7.18 27.10
CA SER A 15 4.23 8.12 28.21
C SER A 15 2.93 8.27 29.01
N CYS A 16 1.78 8.42 28.34
CA CYS A 16 0.45 8.46 28.98
C CYS A 16 0.10 7.16 29.70
N LEU A 17 0.58 6.02 29.22
CA LEU A 17 0.39 4.73 29.86
C LEU A 17 1.32 4.53 31.07
N ARG A 18 2.50 5.15 31.09
CA ARG A 18 3.43 5.09 32.24
C ARG A 18 2.94 5.90 33.44
N SER A 19 2.19 6.98 33.21
CA SER A 19 1.50 7.74 34.25
C SER A 19 0.21 7.02 34.66
N GLY A 20 0.33 6.00 35.52
CA GLY A 20 -0.83 5.33 36.10
C GLY A 20 -1.71 6.32 36.87
N SER A 21 -2.88 6.65 36.33
CA SER A 21 -4.05 7.02 37.12
C SER A 21 -5.01 5.84 37.12
N SER A 22 -5.25 5.28 38.30
CA SER A 22 -6.22 4.22 38.52
C SER A 22 -7.61 4.68 38.07
N PRO A 23 -8.41 3.84 37.39
CA PRO A 23 -9.82 4.15 37.19
C PRO A 23 -10.56 4.09 38.54
N PRO A 24 -11.57 4.94 38.78
CA PRO A 24 -12.37 4.86 39.98
C PRO A 24 -13.21 3.57 39.96
N THR A 25 -13.15 2.86 41.07
CA THR A 25 -13.99 1.72 41.43
C THR A 25 -15.45 2.16 41.52
N ALA A 26 -16.35 1.51 40.76
CA ALA A 26 -17.71 1.09 41.15
C ALA A 26 -18.69 1.10 39.94
N LEU A 27 -19.10 -0.09 39.51
CA LEU A 27 -20.51 -0.50 39.53
C LEU A 27 -20.58 -1.99 39.18
N GLY A 28 -21.04 -2.77 40.14
CA GLY A 28 -21.15 -4.22 40.04
C GLY A 28 -22.18 -4.64 39.02
N PHE A 29 -21.83 -5.65 38.25
CA PHE A 29 -22.79 -6.59 37.68
C PHE A 29 -22.26 -8.00 37.95
N SER A 30 -22.84 -8.63 38.97
CA SER A 30 -22.76 -10.06 39.17
C SER A 30 -23.78 -10.71 38.26
N LEU A 31 -23.37 -11.68 37.44
CA LEU A 31 -24.18 -12.85 37.09
C LEU A 31 -23.35 -13.90 36.31
N GLN A 32 -23.00 -14.93 37.08
CA GLN A 32 -22.99 -16.36 36.77
C GLN A 32 -22.04 -16.94 35.69
N HIS A 33 -21.12 -17.76 36.23
CA HIS A 33 -20.43 -18.86 35.59
C HIS A 33 -21.36 -19.84 34.87
N VAL A 34 -20.98 -20.21 33.64
CA VAL A 34 -21.23 -21.54 33.08
C VAL A 34 -19.91 -22.07 32.52
N ALA A 35 -19.44 -23.18 33.10
CA ALA A 35 -18.27 -23.95 32.68
C ALA A 35 -18.67 -25.02 31.63
N PRO A 36 -17.71 -25.67 30.95
CA PRO A 36 -17.90 -26.24 29.62
C PRO A 36 -18.36 -27.71 29.63
N HIS A 37 -19.15 -28.10 28.62
CA HIS A 37 -19.39 -29.51 28.30
C HIS A 37 -18.48 -29.98 27.16
N ARG A 38 -17.84 -31.13 27.40
CA ARG A 38 -16.93 -31.87 26.52
C ARG A 38 -17.63 -33.15 26.06
N GLY A 39 -17.50 -33.46 24.76
CA GLY A 39 -17.63 -34.82 24.20
C GLY A 39 -19.00 -35.14 23.57
N GLN A 40 -19.03 -35.44 22.27
CA GLN A 40 -18.81 -36.78 21.73
C GLN A 40 -18.79 -36.76 20.19
N ALA A 41 -17.98 -37.66 19.64
CA ALA A 41 -17.88 -37.97 18.22
C ALA A 41 -19.09 -38.80 17.77
N SER A 42 -19.49 -38.65 16.50
CA SER A 42 -19.94 -39.78 15.70
C SER A 42 -19.65 -39.50 14.22
N GLU A 43 -18.96 -40.45 13.62
CA GLU A 43 -18.78 -40.61 12.18
C GLU A 43 -20.10 -41.00 11.49
N ILE A 44 -20.01 -41.01 10.16
CA ILE A 44 -20.69 -41.88 9.16
C ILE A 44 -21.68 -41.11 8.28
N GLY A 45 -21.40 -41.14 6.97
CA GLY A 45 -22.39 -40.82 5.95
C GLY A 45 -21.83 -40.38 4.60
N VAL A 46 -21.01 -41.21 3.98
CA VAL A 46 -20.82 -41.22 2.53
C VAL A 46 -22.19 -41.36 1.86
N LEU A 47 -22.51 -40.55 0.85
CA LEU A 47 -23.21 -41.00 -0.36
C LEU A 47 -23.11 -39.96 -1.49
N SER A 48 -22.40 -40.41 -2.52
CA SER A 48 -22.47 -39.93 -3.90
C SER A 48 -23.90 -40.01 -4.43
N ASN A 49 -24.31 -39.06 -5.29
CA ASN A 49 -25.00 -39.45 -6.51
C ASN A 49 -24.90 -38.39 -7.61
N ALA A 50 -24.64 -38.93 -8.80
CA ALA A 50 -24.48 -38.27 -10.07
C ALA A 50 -25.82 -38.15 -10.83
N SER A 51 -25.71 -37.45 -11.98
CA SER A 51 -26.43 -37.67 -13.23
C SER A 51 -27.56 -36.70 -13.59
N SER A 52 -27.17 -35.77 -14.47
CA SER A 52 -27.79 -35.43 -15.75
C SER A 52 -29.13 -36.09 -16.13
N PHE A 53 -30.09 -35.26 -16.56
CA PHE A 53 -31.12 -35.64 -17.52
C PHE A 53 -31.24 -34.57 -18.62
N LEU A 54 -31.38 -35.05 -19.85
CA LEU A 54 -31.30 -34.34 -21.12
C LEU A 54 -32.69 -34.37 -21.82
N THR A 55 -32.92 -33.38 -22.71
CA THR A 55 -33.86 -33.37 -23.87
C THR A 55 -35.36 -33.10 -23.55
N SER A 56 -36.21 -32.44 -24.36
CA SER A 56 -36.14 -31.76 -25.67
C SER A 56 -37.51 -31.13 -26.02
N LYS A 57 -37.53 -30.16 -26.96
CA LYS A 57 -38.64 -29.71 -27.86
C LYS A 57 -39.73 -28.80 -27.24
N LYS A 58 -40.29 -27.76 -27.88
CA LYS A 58 -40.38 -27.33 -29.30
C LYS A 58 -41.05 -25.92 -29.37
N GLY A 59 -40.71 -25.11 -30.38
CA GLY A 59 -41.67 -24.25 -31.11
C GLY A 59 -41.77 -22.75 -30.73
N GLY A 60 -41.39 -21.87 -31.67
CA GLY A 60 -41.63 -20.41 -31.63
C GLY A 60 -43.10 -20.00 -31.91
N PRO A 61 -43.41 -18.70 -32.08
CA PRO A 61 -42.88 -17.92 -33.20
C PRO A 61 -42.39 -16.49 -32.88
N ARG A 62 -41.81 -15.92 -33.94
CA ARG A 62 -41.07 -14.68 -34.14
C ARG A 62 -41.98 -13.45 -34.31
N ALA A 63 -41.66 -12.33 -33.65
CA ALA A 63 -42.06 -10.94 -33.98
C ALA A 63 -41.37 -10.01 -32.96
N ALA A 64 -40.90 -8.79 -33.21
CA ALA A 64 -40.67 -7.97 -34.39
C ALA A 64 -39.70 -6.86 -33.94
N ALA A 65 -38.74 -6.48 -34.77
CA ALA A 65 -37.83 -5.37 -34.51
C ALA A 65 -38.54 -4.02 -34.75
N PRO A 66 -38.26 -2.95 -33.97
CA PRO A 66 -38.74 -1.62 -34.26
C PRO A 66 -37.91 -0.94 -35.37
N PRO A 67 -38.48 0.04 -36.10
CA PRO A 67 -38.06 0.40 -37.43
C PRO A 67 -36.88 1.38 -37.48
N HIS A 68 -36.14 1.26 -38.59
CA HIS A 68 -35.24 2.27 -39.12
C HIS A 68 -35.97 3.61 -39.32
N ASN A 69 -35.49 4.66 -38.65
CA ASN A 69 -35.79 6.03 -39.06
C ASN A 69 -34.75 6.52 -40.06
N ALA A 70 -35.25 6.99 -41.19
CA ALA A 70 -34.51 7.45 -42.34
C ALA A 70 -33.64 8.68 -42.03
N VAL A 71 -32.48 8.65 -42.67
CA VAL A 71 -31.45 9.69 -42.76
C VAL A 71 -32.03 10.99 -43.34
N LYS A 72 -31.73 12.13 -42.69
CA LYS A 72 -31.66 13.44 -43.38
C LYS A 72 -30.18 13.75 -43.65
N PRO A 73 -29.78 14.04 -44.90
CA PRO A 73 -28.40 14.39 -45.21
C PRO A 73 -28.05 15.76 -44.61
N ARG A 74 -26.95 15.81 -43.85
CA ARG A 74 -26.32 17.05 -43.39
C ARG A 74 -25.74 17.79 -44.61
N PRO A 75 -25.90 19.11 -44.75
CA PRO A 75 -25.28 19.85 -45.84
C PRO A 75 -23.75 19.79 -45.74
N SER A 76 -23.11 19.48 -46.87
CA SER A 76 -21.66 19.46 -47.06
C SER A 76 -21.04 20.81 -46.70
N PRO A 77 -19.85 20.85 -46.06
CA PRO A 77 -19.12 22.10 -45.92
C PRO A 77 -18.70 22.60 -47.31
N SER A 78 -19.09 23.84 -47.62
CA SER A 78 -18.66 24.57 -48.81
C SER A 78 -17.14 24.64 -48.84
N VAL A 79 -16.55 23.98 -49.84
CA VAL A 79 -15.14 24.14 -50.20
C VAL A 79 -14.95 25.57 -50.71
N VAL A 80 -14.45 26.46 -49.86
CA VAL A 80 -13.91 27.74 -50.30
C VAL A 80 -12.57 27.46 -50.96
N ARG A 81 -12.57 27.48 -52.29
CA ARG A 81 -11.40 27.32 -53.14
C ARG A 81 -10.55 28.60 -53.04
N SER A 82 -9.62 28.66 -52.09
CA SER A 82 -8.60 29.70 -52.06
C SER A 82 -7.55 29.43 -53.15
N LYS A 83 -7.25 30.46 -53.95
CA LYS A 83 -6.18 30.44 -54.96
C LYS A 83 -4.83 30.16 -54.28
N PRO A 84 -3.90 29.40 -54.91
CA PRO A 84 -2.56 29.27 -54.39
C PRO A 84 -1.84 30.61 -54.55
N ARG A 85 -1.50 31.27 -53.44
CA ARG A 85 -0.57 32.38 -53.44
C ARG A 85 0.82 31.76 -53.55
N LYS A 86 1.50 31.97 -54.69
CA LYS A 86 2.93 31.67 -54.80
C LYS A 86 3.65 32.51 -53.75
N ALA A 87 4.14 31.87 -52.71
CA ALA A 87 5.20 32.39 -51.88
C ALA A 87 6.46 31.70 -52.39
N ASP A 88 7.27 32.43 -53.16
CA ASP A 88 8.61 32.00 -53.50
C ASP A 88 9.40 31.99 -52.19
N VAL A 89 9.52 30.82 -51.56
CA VAL A 89 10.43 30.61 -50.45
C VAL A 89 11.79 30.36 -51.08
N ASP A 90 12.67 31.34 -50.91
CA ASP A 90 14.06 31.28 -51.33
C ASP A 90 14.76 30.11 -50.59
N LEU A 91 15.01 29.03 -51.33
CA LEU A 91 15.59 27.79 -50.83
C LEU A 91 17.13 27.87 -50.62
N ALA A 92 17.71 29.07 -50.73
CA ALA A 92 19.15 29.31 -50.59
C ALA A 92 19.57 29.95 -49.24
N ALA A 93 18.66 30.07 -48.28
CA ALA A 93 18.94 30.71 -46.97
C ALA A 93 18.76 29.76 -45.77
N LEU A 94 19.02 28.46 -45.93
CA LEU A 94 19.13 27.54 -44.79
C LEU A 94 20.61 27.47 -44.35
N PRO A 95 20.95 27.82 -43.10
CA PRO A 95 22.30 27.61 -42.61
C PRO A 95 22.63 26.12 -42.60
N ASP A 96 23.82 25.79 -43.09
CA ASP A 96 24.35 24.43 -43.18
C ASP A 96 24.18 23.68 -41.86
N SER A 97 23.77 22.42 -41.98
CA SER A 97 23.65 21.45 -40.90
C SER A 97 24.99 21.25 -40.20
N ALA A 98 25.27 22.09 -39.21
CA ALA A 98 26.21 21.77 -38.16
C ALA A 98 25.59 20.63 -37.34
N SER A 99 26.33 19.53 -37.27
CA SER A 99 26.08 18.36 -36.43
C SER A 99 25.46 18.75 -35.09
N ALA A 100 24.18 18.43 -34.92
CA ALA A 100 23.58 18.33 -33.60
C ALA A 100 24.28 17.15 -32.90
N GLU A 101 25.35 17.45 -32.16
CA GLU A 101 25.76 16.60 -31.06
C GLU A 101 24.54 16.47 -30.16
N SER A 102 23.93 15.28 -30.14
CA SER A 102 22.95 14.94 -29.13
C SER A 102 23.71 14.88 -27.82
N ASP A 103 23.79 16.01 -27.13
CA ASP A 103 24.14 16.05 -25.72
C ASP A 103 23.17 15.10 -25.03
N GLY A 104 23.66 13.90 -24.74
CA GLY A 104 22.97 12.93 -23.92
C GLY A 104 22.80 13.56 -22.56
N GLU A 105 21.65 14.20 -22.36
CA GLU A 105 21.23 14.77 -21.10
C GLU A 105 21.40 13.67 -20.05
N LYS A 106 22.46 13.78 -19.27
CA LYS A 106 22.75 12.84 -18.19
C LYS A 106 21.64 13.04 -17.18
N VAL A 107 20.60 12.21 -17.27
CA VAL A 107 19.53 12.11 -16.29
C VAL A 107 20.19 12.14 -14.91
N ASP A 108 19.93 13.19 -14.14
CA ASP A 108 20.55 13.39 -12.85
C ASP A 108 20.04 12.32 -11.87
N ARG A 109 20.75 11.18 -11.83
CA ARG A 109 20.44 10.03 -10.98
C ARG A 109 20.69 10.33 -9.49
N SER A 110 21.22 11.51 -9.13
CA SER A 110 21.53 11.86 -7.74
C SER A 110 20.27 12.10 -6.89
N MET A 111 19.23 12.70 -7.48
CA MET A 111 17.97 13.00 -6.79
C MET A 111 17.17 11.77 -6.33
N PRO A 112 16.92 10.74 -7.16
CA PRO A 112 16.17 9.55 -6.72
C PRO A 112 16.94 8.74 -5.66
N LEU A 113 18.27 8.65 -5.77
CA LEU A 113 19.08 7.87 -4.82
C LEU A 113 19.07 8.49 -3.41
N ARG A 114 19.13 9.83 -3.30
CA ARG A 114 19.04 10.52 -2.01
C ARG A 114 17.68 10.27 -1.35
N SER A 115 16.58 10.39 -2.10
CA SER A 115 15.23 10.13 -1.60
C SER A 115 15.06 8.69 -1.12
N ILE A 116 15.53 7.71 -1.91
CA ILE A 116 15.50 6.30 -1.52
C ILE A 116 16.33 6.08 -0.25
N ALA A 117 17.55 6.61 -0.17
CA ALA A 117 18.41 6.47 1.01
C ALA A 117 17.77 7.05 2.27
N VAL A 118 17.15 8.23 2.16
CA VAL A 118 16.42 8.85 3.28
C VAL A 118 15.21 8.00 3.70
N LEU A 119 14.44 7.47 2.76
CA LEU A 119 13.29 6.61 3.07
C LEU A 119 13.72 5.30 3.74
N VAL A 120 14.69 4.60 3.16
CA VAL A 120 15.21 3.33 3.71
C VAL A 120 15.81 3.56 5.09
N SER A 121 16.61 4.62 5.28
CA SER A 121 17.22 4.91 6.60
C SER A 121 16.19 5.31 7.65
N ALA A 122 15.18 6.12 7.29
CA ALA A 122 14.10 6.48 8.20
C ALA A 122 13.30 5.24 8.66
N GLN A 123 13.11 4.27 7.76
CA GLN A 123 12.41 3.02 8.08
C GLN A 123 13.29 2.07 8.89
N ALA A 124 14.57 1.93 8.52
CA ALA A 124 15.54 1.12 9.25
C ALA A 124 15.71 1.57 10.70
N LEU A 125 15.51 2.87 10.99
CA LEU A 125 15.56 3.41 12.35
C LEU A 125 14.50 2.79 13.28
N LEU A 126 13.42 2.24 12.75
CA LEU A 126 12.43 1.52 13.56
C LEU A 126 13.01 0.27 14.23
N LEU A 127 14.02 -0.38 13.65
CA LEU A 127 14.65 -1.57 14.24
C LEU A 127 15.32 -1.27 15.60
N PRO A 128 16.31 -0.35 15.70
CA PRO A 128 16.91 0.00 16.98
C PRO A 128 15.92 0.70 17.92
N ILE A 129 14.98 1.50 17.40
CA ILE A 129 13.92 2.10 18.22
C ILE A 129 13.05 1.02 18.87
N SER A 130 12.66 -0.03 18.13
CA SER A 130 11.85 -1.12 18.65
C SER A 130 12.57 -1.86 19.77
N ALA A 131 13.83 -2.25 19.55
CA ALA A 131 14.64 -2.91 20.58
C ALA A 131 14.84 -2.04 21.83
N PHE A 132 15.05 -0.73 21.63
CA PHE A 132 15.20 0.23 22.73
C PHE A 132 13.91 0.42 23.52
N LEU A 133 12.77 0.58 22.84
CA LEU A 133 11.46 0.71 23.48
C LEU A 133 11.08 -0.57 24.24
N ALA A 134 11.30 -1.74 23.64
CA ALA A 134 11.09 -3.01 24.33
C ALA A 134 11.89 -3.09 25.63
N LYS A 135 13.16 -2.63 25.61
CA LYS A 135 14.00 -2.57 26.80
C LYS A 135 13.43 -1.62 27.86
N ILE A 136 13.02 -0.40 27.49
CA ILE A 136 12.43 0.58 28.42
C ILE A 136 11.13 0.05 29.03
N MET A 137 10.36 -0.69 28.25
CA MET A 137 9.06 -1.25 28.65
C MET A 137 9.18 -2.60 29.37
N ASN A 138 10.41 -3.10 29.57
CA ASN A 138 10.69 -4.42 30.15
C ASN A 138 10.02 -5.59 29.40
N ILE A 139 9.82 -5.46 28.09
CA ILE A 139 9.30 -6.55 27.26
C ILE A 139 10.43 -7.56 27.02
N PRO A 140 10.20 -8.86 27.28
CA PRO A 140 11.24 -9.89 27.15
C PRO A 140 11.75 -10.02 25.71
N ASN A 141 12.97 -10.51 25.58
CA ASN A 141 13.64 -10.76 24.30
C ASN A 141 13.65 -9.51 23.36
N TYR A 142 13.79 -8.31 23.93
CA TYR A 142 13.77 -7.04 23.18
C TYR A 142 12.54 -6.89 22.26
N GLY A 143 11.40 -7.49 22.64
CA GLY A 143 10.16 -7.42 21.86
C GLY A 143 10.09 -8.42 20.71
N LEU A 144 11.07 -9.31 20.52
CA LEU A 144 10.95 -10.38 19.51
C LEU A 144 9.97 -11.48 19.94
N GLY A 145 9.69 -11.59 21.25
CA GLY A 145 8.85 -12.63 21.82
C GLY A 145 9.61 -13.96 22.03
N ALA A 146 9.02 -14.86 22.82
CA ALA A 146 9.65 -16.15 23.13
C ALA A 146 9.61 -17.14 21.96
N GLY A 147 8.61 -17.01 21.07
CA GLY A 147 8.46 -17.87 19.89
C GLY A 147 9.20 -17.37 18.65
N PHE A 148 10.07 -16.35 18.77
CA PHE A 148 10.85 -15.85 17.66
C PHE A 148 11.75 -16.96 17.10
N SER A 149 11.51 -17.35 15.85
CA SER A 149 12.29 -18.39 15.21
C SER A 149 12.34 -18.18 13.70
N LEU A 150 13.53 -17.85 13.19
CA LEU A 150 13.77 -17.70 11.77
C LEU A 150 14.03 -19.07 11.14
N THR A 151 12.94 -19.74 10.76
CA THR A 151 12.98 -21.04 10.09
C THR A 151 12.41 -20.93 8.68
N SER A 152 12.77 -21.88 7.81
CA SER A 152 12.16 -22.00 6.48
C SER A 152 10.64 -22.19 6.57
N GLY A 153 10.16 -22.94 7.58
CA GLY A 153 8.72 -23.11 7.83
C GLY A 153 8.00 -21.79 8.15
N ALA A 154 8.59 -20.96 9.02
CA ALA A 154 8.04 -19.63 9.33
C ALA A 154 8.05 -18.70 8.11
N ALA A 155 9.12 -18.75 7.30
CA ALA A 155 9.22 -17.97 6.07
C ALA A 155 8.16 -18.40 5.04
N VAL A 156 8.00 -19.70 4.79
CA VAL A 156 6.97 -20.24 3.88
C VAL A 156 5.58 -19.85 4.37
N MET A 157 5.31 -19.97 5.66
CA MET A 157 4.03 -19.56 6.25
C MET A 157 3.77 -18.06 6.05
N GLY A 158 4.78 -17.21 6.28
CA GLY A 158 4.67 -15.76 6.01
C GLY A 158 4.35 -15.46 4.55
N VAL A 159 5.04 -16.11 3.60
CA VAL A 159 4.76 -15.98 2.17
C VAL A 159 3.34 -16.45 1.83
N GLN A 160 2.90 -17.59 2.35
CA GLN A 160 1.55 -18.12 2.09
C GLN A 160 0.45 -17.16 2.53
N TRP A 161 0.62 -16.51 3.68
CA TRP A 161 -0.36 -15.55 4.21
C TRP A 161 -0.40 -14.21 3.45
N THR A 162 0.44 -14.01 2.43
CA THR A 162 0.29 -12.87 1.51
C THR A 162 -0.88 -13.05 0.54
N VAL A 163 -1.31 -14.30 0.29
CA VAL A 163 -2.35 -14.62 -0.70
C VAL A 163 -3.67 -13.90 -0.42
N PRO A 164 -4.23 -13.89 0.81
CA PRO A 164 -5.44 -13.13 1.12
C PRO A 164 -5.29 -11.62 0.85
N LEU A 165 -4.12 -11.04 1.14
CA LEU A 165 -3.88 -9.61 0.91
C LEU A 165 -3.87 -9.29 -0.58
N PHE A 166 -3.18 -10.09 -1.40
CA PHE A 166 -3.21 -9.91 -2.85
C PHE A 166 -4.59 -10.19 -3.45
N ALA A 167 -5.36 -11.14 -2.91
CA ALA A 167 -6.74 -11.38 -3.33
C ALA A 167 -7.63 -10.16 -3.07
N ILE A 168 -7.53 -9.55 -1.87
CA ILE A 168 -8.24 -8.33 -1.52
C ILE A 168 -7.79 -7.19 -2.45
N ALA A 169 -6.49 -6.98 -2.64
CA ALA A 169 -5.98 -5.95 -3.55
C ALA A 169 -6.51 -6.14 -5.00
N GLY A 170 -6.58 -7.39 -5.48
CA GLY A 170 -7.16 -7.73 -6.76
C GLY A 170 -8.65 -7.39 -6.84
N ILE A 171 -9.44 -7.72 -5.81
CA ILE A 171 -10.87 -7.36 -5.73
C ILE A 171 -11.04 -5.85 -5.70
N MET A 172 -10.24 -5.14 -4.91
CA MET A 172 -10.29 -3.68 -4.82
C MET A 172 -10.02 -3.01 -6.16
N ARG A 173 -9.11 -3.58 -6.96
CA ARG A 173 -8.86 -3.10 -8.33
C ARG A 173 -10.07 -3.26 -9.25
N LEU A 174 -10.89 -4.31 -9.08
CA LEU A 174 -12.13 -4.46 -9.85
C LEU A 174 -13.17 -3.39 -9.47
N ILE A 175 -13.15 -2.92 -8.23
CA ILE A 175 -14.08 -1.92 -7.68
C ILE A 175 -13.60 -0.49 -7.97
N GLU A 176 -12.29 -0.28 -8.05
CA GLU A 176 -11.64 1.03 -8.22
C GLU A 176 -12.27 1.94 -9.29
N PRO A 177 -12.61 1.48 -10.51
CA PRO A 177 -13.21 2.35 -11.53
C PRO A 177 -14.54 2.98 -11.10
N TYR A 178 -15.22 2.38 -10.14
CA TYR A 178 -16.53 2.81 -9.64
C TYR A 178 -16.44 3.56 -8.30
N SER A 179 -15.25 3.70 -7.72
CA SER A 179 -15.04 4.31 -6.40
C SER A 179 -14.02 5.45 -6.47
N PRO A 180 -14.48 6.72 -6.40
CA PRO A 180 -13.59 7.88 -6.35
C PRO A 180 -12.59 7.82 -5.18
N ALA A 181 -13.01 7.21 -4.07
CA ALA A 181 -12.16 7.07 -2.90
C ALA A 181 -10.99 6.10 -3.13
N LEU A 182 -11.22 4.99 -3.85
CA LEU A 182 -10.16 4.05 -4.24
C LEU A 182 -9.23 4.65 -5.30
N GLN A 183 -9.77 5.39 -6.26
CA GLN A 183 -8.96 6.14 -7.24
C GLN A 183 -8.04 7.14 -6.53
N GLY A 184 -8.50 7.77 -5.45
CA GLY A 184 -7.68 8.64 -4.61
C GLY A 184 -6.52 7.91 -3.94
N VAL A 185 -6.72 6.68 -3.48
CA VAL A 185 -5.64 5.82 -2.96
C VAL A 185 -4.64 5.50 -4.06
N THR A 186 -5.11 5.05 -5.22
CA THR A 186 -4.23 4.71 -6.36
C THR A 186 -3.40 5.90 -6.80
N LYS A 187 -4.00 7.08 -6.99
CA LYS A 187 -3.27 8.30 -7.40
C LYS A 187 -2.22 8.70 -6.36
N ALA A 188 -2.55 8.62 -5.06
CA ALA A 188 -1.59 8.90 -3.99
C ALA A 188 -0.41 7.91 -4.02
N THR A 189 -0.68 6.61 -4.22
CA THR A 189 0.35 5.58 -4.34
C THR A 189 1.21 5.77 -5.59
N GLN A 190 0.60 6.02 -6.75
CA GLN A 190 1.31 6.28 -8.01
C GLN A 190 2.21 7.50 -7.88
N ARG A 191 1.76 8.59 -7.24
CA ARG A 191 2.58 9.77 -6.96
C ARG A 191 3.81 9.42 -6.14
N SER A 192 3.64 8.72 -5.02
CA SER A 192 4.77 8.29 -4.18
C SER A 192 5.76 7.41 -4.96
N VAL A 193 5.25 6.51 -5.78
CA VAL A 193 6.10 5.61 -6.59
C VAL A 193 6.84 6.37 -7.69
N LEU A 194 6.17 7.26 -8.44
CA LEU A 194 6.82 8.09 -9.46
C LEU A 194 7.88 9.01 -8.86
N ALA A 195 7.62 9.57 -7.67
CA ALA A 195 8.57 10.43 -6.97
C ALA A 195 9.83 9.68 -6.48
N VAL A 196 9.71 8.38 -6.16
CA VAL A 196 10.81 7.57 -5.58
C VAL A 196 11.52 6.73 -6.64
N LEU A 197 10.78 6.05 -7.50
CA LEU A 197 11.28 5.12 -8.51
C LEU A 197 11.44 5.75 -9.91
N GLY A 198 10.84 6.91 -10.13
CA GLY A 198 10.90 7.66 -11.38
C GLY A 198 9.81 7.29 -12.40
N LYS A 199 9.75 8.10 -13.47
CA LYS A 199 8.79 7.96 -14.59
C LYS A 199 9.11 6.81 -15.54
N GLU A 200 10.36 6.38 -15.58
CA GLU A 200 10.83 5.36 -16.51
C GLU A 200 10.56 3.93 -15.99
N ARG A 201 10.18 3.03 -16.90
CA ARG A 201 10.00 1.61 -16.58
C ARG A 201 11.35 0.91 -16.39
N ARG A 202 11.79 0.85 -15.13
CA ARG A 202 13.04 0.17 -14.72
C ARG A 202 12.74 -0.98 -13.74
N PRO A 203 12.26 -2.16 -14.21
CA PRO A 203 11.72 -3.21 -13.34
C PRO A 203 12.77 -3.81 -12.39
N ALA A 204 14.01 -4.00 -12.84
CA ALA A 204 15.08 -4.51 -11.98
C ALA A 204 15.44 -3.54 -10.84
N PHE A 205 15.54 -2.24 -11.17
CA PHE A 205 15.80 -1.20 -10.17
C PHE A 205 14.64 -1.10 -9.17
N ALA A 206 13.39 -1.08 -9.67
CA ALA A 206 12.21 -1.07 -8.84
C ALA A 206 12.14 -2.30 -7.91
N LEU A 207 12.51 -3.49 -8.39
CA LEU A 207 12.53 -4.71 -7.59
C LEU A 207 13.54 -4.60 -6.44
N ILE A 208 14.77 -4.15 -6.72
CA ILE A 208 15.80 -3.97 -5.70
C ILE A 208 15.32 -2.98 -4.63
N VAL A 209 14.81 -1.81 -5.05
CA VAL A 209 14.32 -0.79 -4.11
C VAL A 209 13.11 -1.30 -3.32
N SER A 210 12.21 -2.06 -3.95
CA SER A 210 11.04 -2.64 -3.29
C SER A 210 11.45 -3.69 -2.24
N ILE A 211 12.41 -4.55 -2.55
CA ILE A 211 12.96 -5.53 -1.58
C ILE A 211 13.60 -4.81 -0.40
N LEU A 212 14.35 -3.74 -0.64
CA LEU A 212 14.95 -2.95 0.43
C LEU A 212 13.87 -2.29 1.29
N LEU A 213 12.96 -1.51 0.70
CA LEU A 213 11.90 -0.80 1.42
C LEU A 213 10.93 -1.74 2.13
N GLY A 214 10.37 -2.72 1.42
CA GLY A 214 9.46 -3.70 2.00
C GLY A 214 10.13 -4.58 3.05
N GLY A 215 11.41 -4.93 2.85
CA GLY A 215 12.20 -5.65 3.86
C GLY A 215 12.36 -4.84 5.15
N VAL A 216 12.86 -3.59 5.07
CA VAL A 216 13.05 -2.78 6.28
C VAL A 216 11.72 -2.38 6.92
N ALA A 217 10.66 -2.16 6.13
CA ALA A 217 9.33 -1.86 6.64
C ALA A 217 8.71 -3.07 7.34
N GLY A 218 8.66 -4.23 6.68
CA GLY A 218 8.11 -5.46 7.24
C GLY A 218 8.83 -5.90 8.52
N TRP A 219 10.15 -5.74 8.60
CA TRP A 219 10.86 -6.05 9.85
C TRP A 219 10.68 -4.96 10.92
N GLY A 220 10.86 -3.68 10.56
CA GLY A 220 10.82 -2.57 11.50
C GLY A 220 9.44 -2.32 12.09
N GLU A 221 8.41 -2.29 11.25
CA GLU A 221 7.05 -2.01 11.69
C GLU A 221 6.44 -3.18 12.46
N GLU A 222 6.65 -4.42 12.01
CA GLU A 222 6.14 -5.58 12.75
C GLU A 222 6.82 -5.71 14.11
N TRP A 223 8.13 -5.44 14.21
CA TRP A 223 8.80 -5.42 15.51
C TRP A 223 8.22 -4.34 16.43
N LEU A 224 8.06 -3.11 15.94
CA LEU A 224 7.50 -2.03 16.75
C LEU A 224 6.05 -2.31 17.16
N PHE A 225 5.20 -2.68 16.23
CA PHE A 225 3.77 -2.78 16.49
C PHE A 225 3.38 -4.11 17.13
N ARG A 226 3.94 -5.24 16.70
CA ARG A 226 3.50 -6.57 17.16
C ARG A 226 4.39 -7.02 18.30
N GLY A 227 5.70 -6.83 18.12
CA GLY A 227 6.69 -7.14 19.14
C GLY A 227 6.58 -6.27 20.39
N VAL A 228 6.41 -4.96 20.23
CA VAL A 228 6.40 -4.00 21.36
C VAL A 228 4.98 -3.53 21.71
N PHE A 229 4.33 -2.78 20.82
CA PHE A 229 3.11 -2.04 21.16
C PHE A 229 1.91 -2.95 21.49
N GLN A 230 1.60 -3.91 20.61
CA GLN A 230 0.53 -4.88 20.78
C GLN A 230 0.81 -5.80 21.99
N THR A 231 2.06 -6.25 22.17
CA THR A 231 2.47 -7.06 23.34
C THR A 231 2.21 -6.30 24.63
N MET A 232 2.69 -5.05 24.74
CA MET A 232 2.45 -4.22 25.93
C MET A 232 0.95 -4.04 26.22
N LEU A 233 0.13 -3.76 25.21
CA LEU A 233 -1.32 -3.64 25.39
C LEU A 233 -1.98 -4.97 25.78
N THR A 234 -1.45 -6.09 25.27
CA THR A 234 -1.94 -7.43 25.58
C THR A 234 -1.65 -7.80 27.04
N GLU A 235 -0.43 -7.51 27.52
CA GLU A 235 -0.01 -7.76 28.89
C GLU A 235 -0.78 -6.90 29.90
N ARG A 236 -1.10 -5.65 29.55
CA ARG A 236 -1.81 -4.73 30.45
C ARG A 236 -3.32 -4.88 30.44
N PHE A 237 -3.90 -5.25 29.31
CA PHE A 237 -5.35 -5.33 29.13
C PHE A 237 -5.76 -6.72 28.67
N SER A 238 -5.83 -6.95 27.37
CA SER A 238 -6.17 -8.26 26.79
C SER A 238 -5.69 -8.35 25.35
N SER A 239 -5.55 -9.55 24.82
CA SER A 239 -5.16 -9.79 23.42
C SER A 239 -6.11 -9.11 22.42
N ARG A 240 -7.42 -9.09 22.70
CA ARG A 240 -8.42 -8.43 21.83
C ARG A 240 -8.22 -6.91 21.81
N ILE A 241 -7.96 -6.30 22.97
CA ILE A 241 -7.71 -4.85 23.07
C ILE A 241 -6.37 -4.51 22.42
N GLY A 242 -5.33 -5.30 22.66
CA GLY A 242 -4.02 -5.11 22.04
C GLY A 242 -4.09 -5.15 20.52
N LEU A 243 -4.80 -6.13 19.97
CA LEU A 243 -5.06 -6.22 18.53
C LEU A 243 -5.85 -5.01 18.03
N ALA A 244 -6.99 -4.70 18.66
CA ALA A 244 -7.91 -3.61 18.30
C ALA A 244 -7.20 -2.24 18.26
N VAL A 245 -6.50 -1.89 19.33
CA VAL A 245 -5.85 -0.58 19.46
C VAL A 245 -4.60 -0.51 18.58
N SER A 246 -3.80 -1.57 18.47
CA SER A 246 -2.64 -1.59 17.57
C SER A 246 -3.06 -1.34 16.11
N GLY A 247 -4.12 -2.01 15.64
CA GLY A 247 -4.63 -1.81 14.28
C GLY A 247 -5.13 -0.39 14.01
N VAL A 248 -5.93 0.18 14.93
CA VAL A 248 -6.44 1.56 14.79
C VAL A 248 -5.30 2.59 14.78
N VAL A 249 -4.33 2.45 15.69
CA VAL A 249 -3.19 3.37 15.77
C VAL A 249 -2.33 3.26 14.51
N PHE A 250 -2.06 2.04 14.04
CA PHE A 250 -1.31 1.82 12.80
C PHE A 250 -2.01 2.49 11.60
N GLY A 251 -3.31 2.25 11.42
CA GLY A 251 -4.05 2.88 10.32
C GLY A 251 -4.08 4.41 10.41
N SER A 252 -4.22 4.95 11.62
CA SER A 252 -4.19 6.41 11.86
C SER A 252 -2.85 7.04 11.47
N LEU A 253 -1.73 6.33 11.69
CA LEU A 253 -0.40 6.79 11.28
C LEU A 253 -0.19 6.76 9.76
N HIS A 254 -1.03 6.00 9.05
CA HIS A 254 -1.06 5.89 7.60
C HIS A 254 -2.18 6.70 6.95
N ALA A 255 -2.71 7.72 7.63
CA ALA A 255 -3.82 8.54 7.13
C ALA A 255 -3.42 9.54 6.03
N VAL A 256 -2.92 9.04 4.90
CA VAL A 256 -2.73 9.81 3.66
C VAL A 256 -4.07 10.14 3.03
N THR A 257 -4.98 9.16 3.04
CA THR A 257 -6.41 9.34 2.76
C THR A 257 -7.22 8.55 3.80
N PRO A 258 -8.49 8.90 4.05
CA PRO A 258 -9.31 8.13 5.01
C PRO A 258 -9.45 6.66 4.64
N VAL A 259 -9.56 6.35 3.34
CA VAL A 259 -9.64 4.95 2.88
C VAL A 259 -8.30 4.25 3.04
N TYR A 260 -7.17 4.91 2.74
CA TYR A 260 -5.86 4.29 2.97
C TYR A 260 -5.62 4.01 4.47
N ALA A 261 -6.05 4.90 5.37
CA ALA A 261 -6.01 4.69 6.82
C ALA A 261 -6.79 3.43 7.23
N LEU A 262 -8.01 3.26 6.68
CA LEU A 262 -8.84 2.09 6.94
C LEU A 262 -8.18 0.80 6.43
N LEU A 263 -7.65 0.81 5.21
CA LEU A 263 -6.98 -0.34 4.62
C LEU A 263 -5.72 -0.72 5.42
N ALA A 264 -4.94 0.27 5.84
CA ALA A 264 -3.77 0.07 6.70
C ALA A 264 -4.17 -0.49 8.08
N ALA A 265 -5.29 -0.03 8.66
CA ALA A 265 -5.82 -0.61 9.91
C ALA A 265 -6.21 -2.08 9.73
N LEU A 266 -6.91 -2.42 8.63
CA LEU A 266 -7.32 -3.79 8.32
C LEU A 266 -6.12 -4.71 8.06
N ALA A 267 -5.13 -4.25 7.29
CA ALA A 267 -3.87 -4.97 7.12
C ALA A 267 -3.16 -5.15 8.47
N SER A 268 -3.20 -4.13 9.33
CA SER A 268 -2.57 -4.20 10.64
C SER A 268 -3.25 -5.20 11.57
N PHE A 269 -4.58 -5.26 11.56
CA PHE A 269 -5.34 -6.32 12.25
C PHE A 269 -4.97 -7.71 11.73
N PHE A 270 -4.81 -7.86 10.42
CA PHE A 270 -4.41 -9.12 9.82
C PHE A 270 -3.03 -9.57 10.31
N PHE A 271 -2.01 -8.70 10.26
CA PHE A 271 -0.67 -9.04 10.75
C PHE A 271 -0.65 -9.28 12.27
N GLY A 272 -1.41 -8.50 13.04
CA GLY A 272 -1.57 -8.72 14.49
C GLY A 272 -2.26 -10.03 14.82
N TYR A 273 -3.24 -10.44 14.01
CA TYR A 273 -3.87 -11.76 14.10
C TYR A 273 -2.88 -12.88 13.76
N LEU A 274 -2.12 -12.74 12.67
CA LEU A 274 -1.06 -13.70 12.30
C LEU A 274 -0.05 -13.89 13.43
N TYR A 275 0.39 -12.80 14.07
CA TYR A 275 1.28 -12.87 15.23
C TYR A 275 0.65 -13.66 16.38
N ASN A 276 -0.60 -13.38 16.72
CA ASN A 276 -1.30 -14.04 17.83
C ASN A 276 -1.47 -15.56 17.59
N VAL A 277 -1.74 -15.98 16.35
CA VAL A 277 -1.95 -17.41 16.03
C VAL A 277 -0.65 -18.17 15.77
N SER A 278 0.37 -17.52 15.22
CA SER A 278 1.66 -18.16 14.95
C SER A 278 2.56 -18.20 16.19
N GLY A 279 2.42 -17.23 17.10
CA GLY A 279 3.34 -17.00 18.21
C GLY A 279 4.76 -16.61 17.77
N ASN A 280 4.98 -16.38 16.48
CA ASN A 280 6.28 -16.14 15.88
C ASN A 280 6.24 -14.89 15.01
N LEU A 281 6.97 -13.87 15.43
CA LEU A 281 7.03 -12.55 14.80
C LEU A 281 7.60 -12.59 13.36
N VAL A 282 8.38 -13.61 13.01
CA VAL A 282 8.90 -13.78 11.65
C VAL A 282 7.78 -13.95 10.63
N VAL A 283 6.67 -14.60 11.01
CA VAL A 283 5.54 -14.85 10.09
C VAL A 283 4.92 -13.55 9.57
N PRO A 284 4.45 -12.61 10.42
CA PRO A 284 3.95 -11.33 9.95
C PRO A 284 5.04 -10.46 9.32
N MET A 285 6.30 -10.51 9.79
CA MET A 285 7.42 -9.76 9.17
C MET A 285 7.61 -10.13 7.69
N ILE A 286 7.66 -11.42 7.38
CA ILE A 286 7.80 -11.91 6.01
C ILE A 286 6.53 -11.64 5.21
N CYS A 287 5.35 -11.86 5.80
CA CYS A 287 4.07 -11.58 5.13
C CYS A 287 3.97 -10.10 4.71
N HIS A 288 4.30 -9.18 5.60
CA HIS A 288 4.29 -7.74 5.33
C HIS A 288 5.33 -7.39 4.27
N ALA A 289 6.58 -7.82 4.44
CA ALA A 289 7.65 -7.51 3.50
C ALA A 289 7.32 -7.98 2.06
N VAL A 290 6.83 -9.21 1.90
CA VAL A 290 6.49 -9.77 0.59
C VAL A 290 5.28 -9.05 -0.02
N TYR A 291 4.27 -8.71 0.79
CA TYR A 291 3.13 -7.93 0.32
C TYR A 291 3.58 -6.56 -0.21
N ASP A 292 4.44 -5.85 0.53
CA ASP A 292 4.96 -4.55 0.12
C ASP A 292 5.81 -4.63 -1.15
N VAL A 293 6.66 -5.65 -1.29
CA VAL A 293 7.41 -5.86 -2.54
C VAL A 293 6.46 -6.00 -3.72
N GLY A 294 5.44 -6.84 -3.60
CA GLY A 294 4.46 -7.06 -4.66
C GLY A 294 3.64 -5.79 -4.97
N ALA A 295 3.19 -5.09 -3.93
CA ALA A 295 2.40 -3.87 -4.06
C ALA A 295 3.21 -2.73 -4.71
N LEU A 296 4.47 -2.52 -4.31
CA LEU A 296 5.36 -1.52 -4.90
C LEU A 296 5.68 -1.84 -6.36
N MET A 297 5.97 -3.11 -6.67
CA MET A 297 6.19 -3.55 -8.05
C MET A 297 4.97 -3.35 -8.93
N TRP A 298 3.79 -3.70 -8.41
CA TRP A 298 2.52 -3.49 -9.08
C TRP A 298 2.25 -1.99 -9.33
N ALA A 299 2.46 -1.16 -8.32
CA ALA A 299 2.26 0.28 -8.42
C ALA A 299 3.24 0.92 -9.41
N HIS A 300 4.51 0.49 -9.44
CA HIS A 300 5.50 0.95 -10.41
C HIS A 300 5.11 0.59 -11.84
N TRP A 301 4.70 -0.66 -12.06
CA TRP A 301 4.22 -1.12 -13.35
C TRP A 301 3.02 -0.30 -13.82
N SER A 302 2.06 -0.06 -12.92
CA SER A 302 0.83 0.68 -13.20
C SER A 302 1.11 2.16 -13.49
N ALA A 303 1.94 2.82 -12.67
CA ALA A 303 2.25 4.24 -12.83
C ALA A 303 3.03 4.54 -14.11
N THR A 304 4.03 3.69 -14.44
CA THR A 304 4.83 3.87 -15.66
C THR A 304 4.10 3.49 -16.94
N ASN A 305 2.92 2.87 -16.85
CA ASN A 305 2.05 2.56 -18.00
C ASN A 305 1.18 3.74 -18.42
N LEU A 306 1.08 4.76 -17.58
CA LEU A 306 0.34 5.98 -17.90
C LEU A 306 1.11 6.80 -18.94
N PRO A 307 0.43 7.56 -19.81
CA PRO A 307 1.09 8.50 -20.69
C PRO A 307 1.85 9.58 -19.88
N SER A 308 2.91 10.14 -20.45
CA SER A 308 3.81 11.06 -19.73
C SER A 308 3.09 12.26 -19.11
N TRP A 309 2.12 12.84 -19.81
CA TRP A 309 1.35 13.98 -19.32
C TRP A 309 0.52 13.64 -18.07
N GLU A 310 0.01 12.41 -17.96
CA GLU A 310 -0.75 11.98 -16.79
C GLU A 310 0.19 11.71 -15.61
N GLN A 311 1.38 11.19 -15.87
CA GLN A 311 2.43 11.06 -14.86
C GLN A 311 2.86 12.42 -14.31
N ASP A 312 2.99 13.42 -15.19
CA ASP A 312 3.31 14.81 -14.82
C ASP A 312 2.18 15.42 -13.98
N GLU A 313 0.93 15.27 -14.41
CA GLU A 313 -0.24 15.71 -13.65
C GLU A 313 -0.26 15.11 -12.23
N ILE A 314 0.00 13.80 -12.08
CA ILE A 314 0.05 13.11 -10.78
C ILE A 314 1.17 13.67 -9.88
N LEU A 315 2.33 14.01 -10.46
CA LEU A 315 3.46 14.62 -9.76
C LEU A 315 3.21 16.08 -9.38
N GLU A 316 2.35 16.79 -10.12
CA GLU A 316 1.96 18.18 -9.84
C GLU A 316 0.74 18.30 -8.91
N SER A 317 -0.17 17.32 -8.91
CA SER A 317 -1.49 17.37 -8.24
C SER A 317 -1.48 17.27 -6.71
N GLY A 318 -0.35 17.47 -6.04
CA GLY A 318 -0.22 17.36 -4.59
C GLY A 318 0.81 18.34 -4.05
N PRO A 319 0.80 18.63 -2.74
CA PRO A 319 1.83 19.48 -2.16
C PRO A 319 3.21 18.91 -2.50
N LEU A 320 4.10 19.75 -3.05
CA LEU A 320 5.48 19.41 -3.32
C LEU A 320 6.04 18.70 -2.09
N ALA A 321 6.64 17.51 -2.27
CA ALA A 321 7.50 16.97 -1.22
C ALA A 321 8.47 18.09 -0.81
N PRO A 322 8.80 18.27 0.49
CA PRO A 322 9.77 19.29 0.87
C PRO A 322 11.10 18.92 0.21
N ILE A 323 11.36 19.49 -0.96
CA ILE A 323 12.70 19.57 -1.51
C ILE A 323 13.38 20.50 -0.53
N MET A 324 14.25 19.95 0.32
CA MET A 324 15.19 20.78 1.06
C MET A 324 16.11 21.40 0.00
N ASP A 325 15.70 22.56 -0.51
CA ASP A 325 16.51 23.40 -1.33
C ASP A 325 17.70 23.89 -0.48
N ALA A 326 18.88 23.43 -0.85
CA ALA A 326 20.13 23.86 -0.21
C ALA A 326 20.41 25.36 -0.46
N GLY A 327 19.64 26.03 -1.32
CA GLY A 327 19.70 27.47 -1.58
C GLY A 327 19.27 28.36 -0.42
N GLN A 328 18.48 27.88 0.54
CA GLN A 328 18.02 28.70 1.68
C GLN A 328 18.99 28.78 2.86
N ILE A 329 20.12 28.05 2.83
CA ILE A 329 21.10 28.07 3.92
C ILE A 329 22.08 29.24 3.79
N ASN A 330 22.13 29.92 2.63
CA ASN A 330 23.14 30.94 2.33
C ASN A 330 22.63 32.40 2.34
N SER A 331 21.34 32.64 2.57
CA SER A 331 20.76 34.00 2.56
C SER A 331 20.47 34.59 3.96
N SER A 332 20.76 33.87 5.04
CA SER A 332 20.59 34.39 6.42
C SER A 332 21.89 34.87 7.06
N SER A 333 22.93 35.13 6.25
CA SER A 333 24.20 35.72 6.66
C SER A 333 24.53 36.91 5.76
N LYS A 334 23.72 37.97 5.80
CA LYS A 334 24.12 39.34 5.47
C LYS A 334 23.34 40.32 6.33
#